data_AF-A0A7C6B5I9-F1
#
_entry.id   AF-A0A7C6B5I9-F1
#
_cell.length_a   1.000
_cell.length_b   1.000
_cell.length_c   1.000
_cell.angle_alpha   90.00
_cell.angle_beta   90.00
_cell.angle_gamma   90.00
#
_symmetry.space_group_name_H-M   'P 1'
#
loop_
_entity.id
_entity.type
_entity.pdbx_description
1 polymer ?
#
loop_
_entity_poly.entity_id
_entity_poly.type
_entity_poly.pdbx_seq_one_letter_code
_entity_poly.pdbx_strand_id
1 'polypeptide(L)'
;MTPHAQRQEQVSNLDRLRAENNGKLPAYAWPGGYPIYYLDRAGLVLCPDCANKEGYTDPAVAADINYEDADLHCDDCGRQIEAAYVDAQDKSEGQNPSQTYPTEAEAREATVCPGCGKAKETGLIVCWQCFKYRTDCTPMKYWTTAPDGKTAKTGDEMLAGWLAMLGRKAARHE
;
A
#
# COMPACT_ATOMS: atom_id res chain seq x y z
N MET A 1 -10.66 0.91 -45.90
CA MET A 1 -11.21 -0.14 -45.02
C MET A 1 -12.47 0.41 -44.39
N THR A 2 -13.60 -0.28 -44.50
CA THR A 2 -14.88 0.17 -43.95
C THR A 2 -14.90 0.00 -42.42
N PRO A 3 -15.44 0.95 -41.62
CA PRO A 3 -15.45 0.90 -40.15
C PRO A 3 -16.03 -0.39 -39.55
N HIS A 4 -16.89 -1.08 -40.30
CA HIS A 4 -17.47 -2.36 -39.88
C HIS A 4 -16.48 -3.53 -39.83
N ALA A 5 -15.43 -3.53 -40.67
CA ALA A 5 -14.46 -4.62 -40.71
C ALA A 5 -13.54 -4.60 -39.48
N GLN A 6 -13.10 -3.42 -39.03
CA GLN A 6 -12.30 -3.26 -37.80
C GLN A 6 -13.09 -3.67 -36.54
N ARG A 7 -14.42 -3.51 -36.54
CA ARG A 7 -15.27 -3.86 -35.41
C ARG A 7 -15.46 -5.37 -35.23
N GLN A 8 -15.48 -6.16 -36.31
CA GLN A 8 -15.62 -7.62 -36.21
C GLN A 8 -14.35 -8.29 -35.64
N GLU A 9 -13.18 -7.74 -35.95
CA GLU A 9 -11.90 -8.27 -35.47
C GLU A 9 -11.71 -8.05 -33.96
N GLN A 10 -12.18 -6.91 -33.42
CA GLN A 10 -12.06 -6.63 -31.98
C GLN A 10 -12.92 -7.53 -31.10
N VAL A 11 -14.14 -7.89 -31.53
CA VAL A 11 -14.99 -8.86 -30.78
C VAL A 11 -14.31 -10.23 -30.71
N SER A 12 -13.66 -10.66 -31.79
CA SER A 12 -12.92 -11.93 -31.81
C SER A 12 -11.74 -11.96 -30.82
N ASN A 13 -11.20 -10.80 -30.45
CA ASN A 13 -10.10 -10.69 -29.50
C ASN A 13 -10.56 -10.87 -28.05
N LEU A 14 -11.78 -10.44 -27.68
CA LEU A 14 -12.29 -10.60 -26.32
C LEU A 14 -12.65 -12.05 -25.98
N ASP A 15 -13.24 -12.78 -26.93
CA ASP A 15 -13.53 -14.20 -26.74
C ASP A 15 -12.25 -15.00 -26.54
N ARG A 16 -11.19 -14.69 -27.32
CA ARG A 16 -9.86 -15.26 -27.11
C ARG A 16 -9.32 -14.93 -25.73
N LEU A 17 -9.41 -13.67 -25.32
CA LEU A 17 -8.93 -13.22 -24.01
C LEU A 17 -9.64 -13.94 -22.86
N ARG A 18 -10.97 -14.15 -22.96
CA ARG A 18 -11.73 -14.97 -22.01
C ARG A 18 -11.23 -16.41 -21.99
N ALA A 19 -11.06 -17.04 -23.15
CA ALA A 19 -10.61 -18.41 -23.25
C ALA A 19 -9.24 -18.64 -22.58
N GLU A 20 -8.31 -17.69 -22.74
CA GLU A 20 -6.98 -17.70 -22.12
C GLU A 20 -7.02 -17.46 -20.60
N ASN A 21 -8.10 -16.85 -20.09
CA ASN A 21 -8.24 -16.42 -18.69
C ASN A 21 -9.42 -17.12 -17.97
N ASN A 22 -9.59 -18.43 -18.20
CA ASN A 22 -10.60 -19.27 -17.54
C ASN A 22 -12.05 -18.75 -17.70
N GLY A 23 -12.38 -18.25 -18.89
CA GLY A 23 -13.70 -17.72 -19.23
C GLY A 23 -13.95 -16.28 -18.76
N LYS A 24 -12.98 -15.65 -18.10
CA LYS A 24 -13.12 -14.30 -17.55
C LYS A 24 -12.25 -13.29 -18.29
N LEU A 25 -12.72 -12.05 -18.32
CA LEU A 25 -11.94 -10.91 -18.75
C LEU A 25 -10.95 -10.53 -17.64
N PRO A 26 -9.63 -10.47 -17.90
CA PRO A 26 -8.62 -10.22 -16.87
C PRO A 26 -8.60 -8.76 -16.41
N ALA A 27 -8.28 -8.52 -15.14
CA ALA A 27 -8.18 -7.15 -14.64
C ALA A 27 -6.91 -6.40 -15.10
N TYR A 28 -5.88 -7.14 -15.51
CA TYR A 28 -4.57 -6.59 -15.84
C TYR A 28 -4.00 -7.22 -17.11
N ALA A 29 -3.29 -6.43 -17.91
CA ALA A 29 -2.63 -6.88 -19.13
C ALA A 29 -1.33 -7.63 -18.82
N TRP A 30 -1.05 -8.68 -19.59
CA TRP A 30 0.21 -9.42 -19.57
C TRP A 30 0.99 -9.21 -20.88
N PRO A 31 2.31 -8.93 -20.83
CA PRO A 31 3.13 -8.68 -19.65
C PRO A 31 2.99 -7.24 -19.12
N GLY A 32 3.29 -7.04 -17.83
CA GLY A 32 3.43 -5.71 -17.22
C GLY A 32 2.41 -5.35 -16.15
N GLY A 33 1.28 -6.04 -16.08
CA GLY A 33 0.29 -5.83 -15.03
C GLY A 33 -0.45 -4.50 -15.15
N TYR A 34 -0.67 -4.01 -16.37
CA TYR A 34 -1.36 -2.72 -16.58
C TYR A 34 -2.87 -2.85 -16.40
N PRO A 35 -3.55 -1.92 -15.71
CA PRO A 35 -5.00 -2.00 -15.50
C PRO A 35 -5.78 -1.95 -16.83
N ILE A 36 -6.72 -2.88 -17.01
CA ILE A 36 -7.59 -2.93 -18.19
C ILE A 36 -8.97 -2.39 -17.84
N TYR A 37 -9.53 -1.58 -18.74
CA TYR A 37 -10.96 -1.27 -18.78
C TYR A 37 -11.61 -1.83 -20.03
N TYR A 38 -12.94 -1.96 -20.00
CA TYR A 38 -13.73 -2.51 -21.09
C TYR A 38 -14.75 -1.49 -21.57
N LEU A 39 -15.12 -1.59 -22.85
CA LEU A 39 -16.18 -0.77 -23.44
C LEU A 39 -17.32 -1.66 -23.90
N ASP A 40 -18.56 -1.26 -23.61
CA ASP A 40 -19.75 -1.89 -24.17
C ASP A 40 -20.12 -1.35 -25.57
N ARG A 41 -21.25 -1.79 -26.11
CA ARG A 41 -21.73 -1.35 -27.44
C ARG A 41 -22.15 0.12 -27.48
N ALA A 42 -22.55 0.69 -26.35
CA ALA A 42 -22.91 2.10 -26.22
C ALA A 42 -21.67 2.98 -25.99
N GLY A 43 -20.52 2.38 -25.72
CA GLY A 43 -19.28 3.09 -25.40
C GLY A 43 -19.14 3.43 -23.93
N LEU A 44 -19.91 2.77 -23.05
CA LEU A 44 -19.77 2.92 -21.60
C LEU A 44 -18.54 2.16 -21.11
N VAL A 45 -17.85 2.74 -20.14
CA VAL A 45 -16.64 2.21 -19.51
C VAL A 45 -17.03 1.26 -18.39
N LEU A 46 -16.50 0.04 -18.45
CA LEU A 46 -16.74 -1.01 -17.46
C LEU A 46 -15.42 -1.44 -16.81
N CYS A 47 -15.45 -1.57 -15.48
CA CYS A 47 -14.39 -2.27 -14.77
C CYS A 47 -14.45 -3.78 -15.02
N PRO A 48 -13.36 -4.53 -14.75
CA PRO A 48 -13.31 -5.97 -14.99
C PRO A 48 -14.42 -6.77 -14.29
N ASP A 49 -14.83 -6.37 -13.09
CA ASP A 49 -15.91 -7.06 -12.37
C ASP A 49 -17.27 -6.88 -13.07
N CYS A 50 -17.58 -5.65 -13.51
CA CYS A 50 -18.83 -5.34 -14.21
C CYS A 50 -18.85 -5.98 -15.61
N ALA A 51 -17.73 -5.98 -16.32
CA ALA A 51 -17.60 -6.63 -17.64
C ALA A 51 -17.72 -8.17 -17.58
N ASN A 52 -17.52 -8.77 -16.40
CA ASN A 52 -17.69 -10.20 -16.16
C ASN A 52 -19.03 -10.56 -15.50
N LYS A 53 -19.89 -9.59 -15.20
CA LYS A 53 -21.17 -9.82 -14.53
C LYS A 53 -22.11 -10.60 -15.45
N GLU A 54 -22.65 -11.71 -14.96
CA GLU A 54 -23.65 -12.48 -15.70
C GLU A 54 -24.95 -11.68 -15.86
N GLY A 55 -25.59 -11.80 -17.02
CA GLY A 55 -26.86 -11.11 -17.31
C GLY A 55 -26.75 -9.62 -17.60
N TYR A 56 -25.53 -9.09 -17.78
CA TYR A 56 -25.35 -7.73 -18.28
C TYR A 56 -25.88 -7.63 -19.72
N THR A 57 -26.78 -6.68 -19.98
CA THR A 57 -27.56 -6.62 -21.23
C THR A 57 -26.69 -6.33 -22.45
N ASP A 58 -25.63 -5.54 -22.28
CA ASP A 58 -24.72 -5.14 -23.35
C ASP A 58 -23.29 -5.62 -23.07
N PRO A 59 -22.87 -6.80 -23.58
CA PRO A 59 -21.54 -7.33 -23.28
C PRO A 59 -20.43 -6.40 -23.79
N ALA A 60 -19.29 -6.41 -23.09
CA ALA A 60 -18.08 -5.73 -23.52
C ALA A 60 -17.70 -6.13 -24.95
N VAL A 61 -17.38 -5.14 -25.78
CA VAL A 61 -16.99 -5.32 -27.20
C VAL A 61 -15.56 -4.87 -27.48
N ALA A 62 -14.95 -4.09 -26.59
CA ALA A 62 -13.54 -3.71 -26.66
C ALA A 62 -12.90 -3.70 -25.27
N ALA A 63 -11.56 -3.75 -25.25
CA ALA A 63 -10.73 -3.60 -24.07
C ALA A 63 -9.57 -2.66 -24.40
N ASP A 64 -9.15 -1.88 -23.42
CA ASP A 64 -8.00 -0.99 -23.52
C ASP A 64 -7.35 -0.80 -22.14
N ILE A 65 -6.15 -0.23 -22.11
CA ILE A 65 -5.37 -0.01 -20.89
C ILE A 65 -5.59 1.42 -20.40
N ASN A 66 -5.88 1.59 -19.11
CA ASN A 66 -5.89 2.92 -18.51
C ASN A 66 -4.46 3.36 -18.19
N TYR A 67 -3.84 4.09 -19.11
CA TYR A 67 -2.45 4.53 -18.93
C TYR A 67 -2.31 5.66 -17.92
N GLU A 68 -3.12 6.72 -18.03
CA GLU A 68 -2.87 7.99 -17.33
C GLU A 68 -4.13 8.65 -16.75
N ASP A 69 -5.31 8.07 -16.99
CA ASP A 69 -6.57 8.71 -16.57
C ASP A 69 -6.90 8.34 -15.12
N ALA A 70 -6.50 9.22 -14.20
CA ALA A 70 -6.81 9.09 -12.78
C ALA A 70 -8.31 9.24 -12.49
N ASP A 71 -9.08 9.89 -13.35
CA ASP A 71 -10.51 10.14 -13.14
C ASP A 71 -11.41 9.16 -13.92
N LEU A 72 -10.84 8.09 -14.46
CA LEU A 72 -11.61 7.06 -15.14
C LEU A 72 -12.43 6.24 -14.13
N HIS A 73 -13.75 6.25 -14.28
CA HIS A 73 -14.67 5.51 -13.43
C HIS A 73 -15.52 4.54 -14.26
N CYS A 74 -15.92 3.42 -13.65
CA CYS A 74 -16.86 2.48 -14.23
C CYS A 74 -18.27 3.07 -14.25
N ASP A 75 -18.92 3.10 -15.41
CA ASP A 75 -20.26 3.65 -15.59
C ASP A 75 -21.37 2.81 -14.92
N ASP A 76 -21.13 1.52 -14.64
CA ASP A 76 -22.10 0.65 -13.95
C ASP A 76 -22.03 0.76 -12.41
N CYS A 77 -20.82 0.70 -11.84
CA CYS A 77 -20.65 0.66 -10.37
C CYS A 77 -20.05 1.94 -9.76
N GLY A 78 -19.62 2.89 -10.57
CA GLY A 78 -19.00 4.15 -10.13
C GLY A 78 -17.61 4.00 -9.49
N ARG A 79 -17.02 2.80 -9.47
CA ARG A 79 -15.66 2.62 -8.92
C ARG A 79 -14.62 3.19 -9.89
N GLN A 80 -13.64 3.89 -9.33
CA GLN A 80 -12.44 4.33 -10.04
C GLN A 80 -11.67 3.12 -10.58
N ILE A 81 -11.23 3.22 -11.83
CA ILE A 81 -10.36 2.25 -12.48
C ILE A 81 -8.92 2.77 -12.34
N GLU A 82 -8.04 1.94 -11.81
CA GLU A 82 -6.63 2.29 -11.60
C GLU A 82 -5.98 2.72 -12.92
N ALA A 83 -5.18 3.79 -12.90
CA ALA A 83 -4.31 4.18 -14.00
C ALA A 83 -2.89 3.62 -13.78
N ALA A 84 -2.26 3.14 -14.85
CA ALA A 84 -0.91 2.58 -14.83
C ALA A 84 0.15 3.61 -14.37
N TYR A 85 -0.03 4.85 -14.80
CA TYR A 85 0.86 5.98 -14.56
C TYR A 85 0.01 7.14 -14.06
N VAL A 86 -0.13 7.25 -12.74
CA VAL A 86 -0.60 8.49 -12.13
C VAL A 86 0.64 9.23 -11.65
N ASP A 87 0.90 10.41 -12.21
CA ASP A 87 1.98 11.25 -11.73
C ASP A 87 1.77 11.51 -10.24
N ALA A 88 2.83 11.35 -9.45
CA ALA A 88 2.77 11.56 -8.00
C ALA A 88 2.34 12.99 -7.61
N GLN A 89 2.30 13.90 -8.58
CA GLN A 89 1.87 15.28 -8.41
C GLN A 89 0.34 15.42 -8.37
N ASP A 90 -0.42 14.55 -9.04
CA ASP A 90 -1.88 14.64 -9.14
C ASP A 90 -2.65 13.85 -8.07
N LYS A 91 -1.95 13.08 -7.23
CA LYS A 91 -2.56 12.44 -6.04
C LYS A 91 -2.79 13.41 -4.87
N SER A 92 -2.66 14.73 -5.09
CA SER A 92 -2.48 15.69 -4.00
C SER A 92 -3.47 16.86 -3.93
N GLU A 93 -4.74 16.68 -4.27
CA GLU A 93 -5.77 17.65 -3.82
C GLU A 93 -6.97 17.03 -3.08
N GLY A 94 -6.94 15.72 -2.81
CA GLY A 94 -7.73 15.17 -1.71
C GLY A 94 -7.01 15.51 -0.41
N GLN A 95 -7.47 16.55 0.31
CA GLN A 95 -6.97 16.99 1.62
C GLN A 95 -6.49 15.80 2.47
N ASN A 96 -5.20 15.48 2.41
CA ASN A 96 -4.54 14.81 3.51
C ASN A 96 -4.44 15.93 4.55
N PRO A 97 -5.29 15.96 5.61
CA PRO A 97 -5.28 17.04 6.58
C PRO A 97 -3.85 17.11 7.05
N SER A 98 -3.15 18.20 6.68
CA SER A 98 -1.72 18.40 6.88
C SER A 98 -1.30 17.60 8.09
N GLN A 99 -0.76 16.40 7.83
CA GLN A 99 -0.38 15.52 8.93
C GLN A 99 0.89 16.19 9.41
N THR A 100 0.71 17.20 10.26
CA THR A 100 1.79 17.87 10.96
C THR A 100 2.33 16.78 11.86
N TYR A 101 3.28 16.02 11.34
CA TYR A 101 4.06 15.14 12.18
C TYR A 101 4.64 16.04 13.27
N PRO A 102 4.44 15.70 14.55
CA PRO A 102 5.10 16.42 15.60
C PRO A 102 6.59 16.44 15.28
N THR A 103 7.23 17.58 15.49
CA THR A 103 8.68 17.68 15.45
C THR A 103 9.28 16.62 16.36
N GLU A 104 10.53 16.21 16.10
CA GLU A 104 11.16 15.18 16.94
C GLU A 104 11.17 15.55 18.43
N ALA A 105 11.29 16.85 18.74
CA ALA A 105 11.19 17.38 20.09
C ALA A 105 9.80 17.14 20.71
N GLU A 106 8.74 17.57 20.01
CA GLU A 106 7.35 17.36 20.45
C GLU A 106 7.01 15.87 20.60
N ALA A 107 7.49 15.03 19.67
CA ALA A 107 7.29 13.60 19.72
C ALA A 107 7.97 12.96 20.95
N ARG A 108 9.15 13.45 21.35
CA ARG A 108 9.87 12.98 22.54
C ARG A 108 9.21 13.44 23.84
N GLU A 109 8.62 14.62 23.88
CA GLU A 109 7.92 15.15 25.07
C GLU A 109 6.54 14.52 25.28
N ALA A 110 5.90 14.01 24.23
CA ALA A 110 4.59 13.36 24.34
C ALA A 110 4.61 12.16 25.30
N THR A 111 3.56 12.01 26.11
CA THR A 111 3.39 10.84 27.00
C THR A 111 2.62 9.69 26.36
N VAL A 112 2.11 9.90 25.14
CA VAL A 112 1.31 8.93 24.39
C VAL A 112 2.00 8.56 23.08
N CYS A 113 2.02 7.27 22.75
CA CYS A 113 2.62 6.74 21.53
C CYS A 113 1.76 7.07 20.30
N PRO A 114 2.32 7.72 19.26
CA PRO A 114 1.56 8.03 18.05
C PRO A 114 1.18 6.76 17.25
N GLY A 115 1.91 5.65 17.44
CA GLY A 115 1.63 4.40 16.73
C GLY A 115 0.48 3.57 17.30
N CYS A 116 0.22 3.62 18.61
CA CYS A 116 -0.83 2.79 19.24
C CYS A 116 -1.70 3.48 20.29
N GLY A 117 -1.48 4.76 20.59
CA GLY A 117 -2.26 5.52 21.57
C GLY A 117 -2.03 5.14 23.04
N LYS A 118 -1.08 4.24 23.34
CA LYS A 118 -0.74 3.86 24.73
C LYS A 118 0.31 4.79 25.33
N ALA A 119 0.38 4.84 26.65
CA ALA A 119 1.42 5.55 27.36
C ALA A 119 2.83 5.09 26.92
N LYS A 120 3.76 6.03 26.79
CA LYS A 120 5.18 5.78 26.52
C LYS A 120 6.06 6.55 27.48
N GLU A 121 7.29 6.11 27.64
CA GLU A 121 8.31 6.83 28.40
C GLU A 121 8.71 8.12 27.65
N THR A 122 8.91 9.20 28.40
CA THR A 122 9.37 10.49 27.87
C THR A 122 10.76 10.32 27.26
N GLY A 123 10.99 10.95 26.11
CA GLY A 123 12.24 10.80 25.34
C GLY A 123 12.19 9.73 24.25
N LEU A 124 11.21 8.81 24.28
CA LEU A 124 10.98 7.87 23.17
C LEU A 124 10.04 8.48 22.13
N ILE A 125 10.24 8.20 20.85
CA ILE A 125 9.30 8.66 19.79
C ILE A 125 8.06 7.76 19.74
N VAL A 126 8.23 6.45 19.95
CA VAL A 126 7.15 5.45 20.01
C VAL A 126 7.34 4.55 21.23
N CYS A 127 6.27 3.89 21.70
CA CYS A 127 6.40 2.89 22.77
C CYS A 127 7.20 1.66 22.30
N TRP A 128 7.77 0.93 23.25
CA TRP A 128 8.58 -0.27 22.98
C TRP A 128 7.85 -1.31 22.12
N GLN A 129 6.54 -1.49 22.35
CA GLN A 129 5.74 -2.43 21.56
C GLN A 129 5.67 -2.00 20.09
N CYS A 130 5.40 -0.74 19.79
CA CYS A 130 5.41 -0.23 18.41
C CYS A 130 6.82 -0.27 17.79
N PHE A 131 7.85 0.02 18.57
CA PHE A 131 9.24 -0.08 18.10
C PHE A 131 9.59 -1.51 17.67
N LYS A 132 9.20 -2.51 18.46
CA LYS A 132 9.47 -3.93 18.20
C LYS A 132 8.89 -4.43 16.87
N TYR A 133 7.74 -3.89 16.43
CA TYR A 133 7.05 -4.36 15.22
C TYR A 133 7.28 -3.47 13.99
N ARG A 134 8.07 -2.41 14.10
CA ARG A 134 8.44 -1.57 12.96
C ARG A 134 9.69 -2.11 12.27
N THR A 135 9.50 -2.68 11.08
CA THR A 135 10.60 -3.19 10.23
C THR A 135 11.38 -2.08 9.52
N ASP A 136 10.83 -0.86 9.50
CA ASP A 136 11.36 0.33 8.84
C ASP A 136 12.17 1.25 9.80
N CYS A 137 12.21 0.94 11.10
CA CYS A 137 13.09 1.62 12.05
C CYS A 137 14.45 0.90 12.11
N THR A 138 15.46 1.41 11.39
CA THR A 138 16.84 0.95 11.61
C THR A 138 17.26 1.32 13.03
N PRO A 139 17.73 0.39 13.89
CA PRO A 139 18.01 0.65 15.30
C PRO A 139 19.10 1.69 15.60
N MET A 140 19.77 2.23 14.58
CA MET A 140 21.05 2.94 14.71
C MET A 140 20.96 4.44 15.03
N LYS A 141 19.78 5.10 15.00
CA LYS A 141 19.71 6.57 15.18
C LYS A 141 19.21 7.09 16.53
N TYR A 142 18.72 6.24 17.44
CA TYR A 142 18.08 6.72 18.68
C TYR A 142 18.99 6.69 19.92
N TRP A 143 20.29 6.47 19.73
CA TRP A 143 21.29 6.49 20.79
C TRP A 143 22.08 7.80 20.77
N THR A 144 21.40 8.93 20.89
CA THR A 144 22.08 10.16 21.30
C THR A 144 22.19 10.15 22.81
N THR A 145 23.44 10.14 23.28
CA THR A 145 23.93 10.40 24.64
C THR A 145 22.88 10.91 25.62
N ALA A 146 22.76 10.19 26.74
CA ALA A 146 21.99 10.66 27.89
C ALA A 146 22.46 12.07 28.30
N PRO A 147 21.54 12.96 28.70
CA PRO A 147 21.85 14.35 29.05
C PRO A 147 22.77 14.49 30.27
N ASP A 148 23.05 13.39 30.98
CA ASP A 148 23.95 13.35 32.14
C ASP A 148 25.43 13.22 31.75
N GLY A 149 25.76 13.21 30.45
CA GLY A 149 27.14 13.13 29.96
C GLY A 149 27.82 11.80 30.30
N LYS A 150 27.10 10.81 30.83
CA LYS A 150 27.65 9.49 31.05
C LYS A 150 27.61 8.75 29.72
N THR A 151 28.80 8.32 29.29
CA THR A 151 28.98 7.51 28.08
C THR A 151 27.97 6.36 28.09
N ALA A 152 27.18 6.27 27.02
CA ALA A 152 26.30 5.13 26.81
C ALA A 152 27.16 3.86 26.89
N LYS A 153 26.74 2.91 27.74
CA LYS A 153 27.42 1.62 27.85
C LYS A 153 27.55 1.03 26.45
N THR A 154 28.75 0.62 26.09
CA THR A 154 28.97 -0.05 24.79
C THR A 154 28.12 -1.32 24.73
N GLY A 155 27.82 -1.80 23.52
CA GLY A 155 27.03 -3.03 23.35
C GLY A 155 27.57 -4.21 24.18
N ASP A 156 28.88 -4.28 24.35
CA ASP A 156 29.56 -5.31 25.15
C ASP A 156 29.27 -5.22 26.65
N GLU A 157 29.21 -4.01 27.22
CA GLU A 157 28.89 -3.80 28.63
C GLU A 157 27.44 -4.17 28.96
N MET A 158 26.53 -3.98 28.00
CA MET A 158 25.13 -4.40 28.15
C MET A 158 24.97 -5.92 28.04
N LEU A 159 25.68 -6.55 27.11
CA LEU A 159 25.69 -8.01 26.97
C LEU A 159 26.24 -8.67 28.26
N ALA A 160 27.31 -8.11 28.83
CA ALA A 160 27.86 -8.55 30.11
C ALA A 160 26.87 -8.39 31.27
N GLY A 161 26.14 -7.26 31.33
CA GLY A 161 25.09 -7.04 32.33
C GLY A 161 23.92 -8.03 32.20
N TRP A 162 23.51 -8.35 30.98
CA TRP A 162 22.44 -9.29 30.69
C TRP A 162 22.84 -10.74 31.05
N LEU A 163 24.05 -11.16 30.68
CA LEU A 163 24.60 -12.48 31.07
C LEU A 163 24.73 -12.61 32.59
N ALA A 164 25.16 -11.56 33.30
CA ALA A 164 25.22 -11.55 34.77
C ALA A 164 23.84 -11.60 35.46
N MET A 165 22.78 -11.13 34.79
CA MET A 165 21.40 -11.31 35.28
C MET A 165 20.91 -12.75 35.10
N LEU A 166 21.26 -13.39 33.97
CA LEU A 166 20.87 -14.78 33.70
C LEU A 166 21.60 -15.76 34.62
N GLY A 167 22.89 -15.53 34.91
CA GLY A 167 23.65 -16.36 35.86
C GLY A 167 23.08 -16.35 37.28
N ARG A 168 22.46 -15.23 37.72
CA ARG A 168 21.83 -15.13 39.04
C ARG A 168 20.47 -15.84 39.15
N LYS A 169 19.81 -16.14 38.03
CA LYS A 169 18.57 -16.93 38.03
C LYS A 169 18.82 -18.43 38.16
N ALA A 170 19.99 -18.92 37.75
CA ALA A 170 20.35 -20.33 37.90
C ALA A 170 20.60 -20.74 39.36
N ALA A 171 21.07 -19.81 40.22
CA ALA A 171 21.44 -20.09 41.61
C ALA A 171 20.31 -19.93 42.65
N ARG A 172 19.05 -19.73 42.24
CA ARG A 172 17.89 -19.63 43.15
C ARG A 172 16.93 -20.83 43.07
N HIS A 173 17.35 -21.90 42.41
CA HIS A 173 16.60 -23.15 42.24
C HIS A 173 17.38 -24.35 42.80
N GLU A 174 18.12 -24.15 43.89
CA GLU A 174 18.65 -25.21 44.76
C GLU A 174 18.17 -24.99 46.19
#